data_AF-A0AA52AY90-F1
#
_entry.id   AF-A0AA52AY90-F1
#
_cell.length_a   1.000
_cell.length_b   1.000
_cell.length_c   1.000
_cell.angle_alpha   90.00
_cell.angle_beta   90.00
_cell.angle_gamma   90.00
#
_symmetry.space_group_name_H-M   'P 1'
#
loop_
_entity.id
_entity.type
_entity.pdbx_description
1 polymer ?
#
loop_
_entity_poly.entity_id
_entity_poly.type
_entity_poly.pdbx_seq_one_letter_code
_entity_poly.pdbx_strand_id
1 'polypeptide(L)'
;MYADDLGLSPSTVRSYRFAAHRWPEGQRRHGVSHKVHYILAGIPDDQVRFETIDAPPLDERARVRRWTTGLAKKHVGQLPDRPGTPAQKVAAIHRPADDDEVPAQVATDGLRRPAVAAKVVADDTARHMVNKAQTTQHETEVVHDLIEDDQVAAQVAFDVLRRPEVASRVVADDTARHAVNRAQTDRSQQRADPFRRETPTGRTVRKIERTQEFLDLVGACHHFVAACGKAVPQLPGRTLSDDERAVLAQNVARCRATLDWPDHAARYVRRTRLAAGDLDP
;
A
#
# COMPACT_ATOMS: atom_id res chain seq x y z
N MET A 1 -34.41 -26.21 29.70
CA MET A 1 -33.25 -25.85 30.53
C MET A 1 -32.22 -25.22 29.62
N TYR A 2 -32.04 -23.91 29.75
CA TYR A 2 -31.19 -23.08 28.92
C TYR A 2 -29.81 -22.91 29.58
N ALA A 3 -28.84 -22.38 28.83
CA ALA A 3 -27.45 -22.22 29.32
C ALA A 3 -27.38 -21.28 30.53
N ASP A 4 -28.20 -20.24 30.54
CA ASP A 4 -28.28 -19.25 31.62
C ASP A 4 -28.83 -19.86 32.92
N ASP A 5 -29.74 -20.85 32.83
CA ASP A 5 -30.28 -21.58 33.99
C ASP A 5 -29.20 -22.40 34.72
N LEU A 6 -28.08 -22.68 34.05
CA LEU A 6 -26.96 -23.48 34.56
C LEU A 6 -25.75 -22.62 34.95
N GLY A 7 -25.81 -21.29 34.75
CA GLY A 7 -24.68 -20.40 34.95
C GLY A 7 -23.49 -20.67 34.02
N LEU A 8 -23.73 -21.27 32.85
CA LEU A 8 -22.70 -21.63 31.87
C LEU A 8 -22.89 -20.85 30.57
N SER A 9 -21.80 -20.56 29.87
CA SER A 9 -21.91 -19.95 28.54
C SER A 9 -22.56 -20.93 27.53
N PRO A 10 -23.32 -20.43 26.54
CA PRO A 10 -23.90 -21.27 25.49
C PRO A 10 -22.87 -22.12 24.74
N SER A 11 -21.64 -21.61 24.56
CA SER A 11 -20.55 -22.34 23.92
C SER A 11 -20.09 -23.54 24.77
N THR A 12 -19.99 -23.36 26.09
CA THR A 12 -19.67 -24.44 27.05
C THR A 12 -20.71 -25.56 26.99
N VAL A 13 -22.00 -25.20 27.01
CA VAL A 13 -23.10 -26.19 26.95
C VAL A 13 -23.08 -26.96 25.64
N ARG A 14 -22.81 -26.29 24.51
CA ARG A 14 -22.64 -26.96 23.21
C ARG A 14 -21.46 -27.94 23.21
N SER A 15 -20.30 -27.55 23.76
CA SER A 15 -19.14 -28.43 23.88
C SER A 15 -19.45 -29.67 24.75
N TYR A 16 -20.17 -29.50 25.85
CA TYR A 16 -20.55 -30.60 26.74
C TYR A 16 -21.53 -31.54 26.07
N ARG A 17 -22.56 -31.00 25.39
CA ARG A 17 -23.51 -31.79 24.63
C ARG A 17 -22.83 -32.59 23.51
N PHE A 18 -21.91 -31.96 22.78
CA PHE A 18 -21.15 -32.62 21.72
C PHE A 18 -20.32 -33.80 22.26
N ALA A 19 -19.56 -33.58 23.34
CA ALA A 19 -18.79 -34.66 23.98
C ALA A 19 -19.71 -35.77 24.52
N ALA A 20 -20.79 -35.42 25.22
CA ALA A 20 -21.72 -36.38 25.79
C ALA A 20 -22.44 -37.22 24.72
N HIS A 21 -22.72 -36.64 23.56
CA HIS A 21 -23.32 -37.34 22.42
C HIS A 21 -22.35 -38.35 21.78
N ARG A 22 -21.08 -37.95 21.63
CA ARG A 22 -20.03 -38.77 20.98
C ARG A 22 -19.43 -39.85 21.90
N TRP A 23 -19.71 -39.75 23.20
CA TRP A 23 -19.26 -40.70 24.22
C TRP A 23 -20.46 -41.25 25.02
N PRO A 24 -21.02 -42.40 24.61
CA PRO A 24 -22.02 -43.12 25.40
C PRO A 24 -21.49 -43.47 26.80
N GLU A 25 -22.38 -43.65 27.77
CA GLU A 25 -22.00 -43.83 29.18
C GLU A 25 -21.01 -44.99 29.40
N GLY A 26 -21.24 -46.14 28.76
CA GLY A 26 -20.33 -47.31 28.85
C GLY A 26 -18.97 -47.14 28.16
N GLN A 27 -18.80 -46.11 27.32
CA GLN A 27 -17.55 -45.82 26.60
C GLN A 27 -16.75 -44.68 27.24
N ARG A 28 -17.24 -44.08 28.33
CA ARG A 28 -16.51 -43.04 29.08
C ARG A 28 -15.53 -43.70 30.04
N ARG A 29 -14.30 -43.20 30.09
CA ARG A 29 -13.27 -43.75 30.99
C ARG A 29 -13.12 -42.91 32.25
N HIS A 30 -13.32 -43.56 33.40
CA HIS A 30 -13.07 -42.98 34.71
C HIS A 30 -11.58 -42.61 34.83
N GLY A 31 -11.29 -41.40 35.30
CA GLY A 31 -9.93 -40.86 35.40
C GLY A 31 -9.44 -40.08 34.17
N VAL A 32 -10.19 -40.06 33.07
CA VAL A 32 -9.90 -39.20 31.91
C VAL A 32 -10.78 -37.94 31.97
N SER A 33 -10.17 -36.75 31.80
CA SER A 33 -10.90 -35.49 31.93
C SER A 33 -11.96 -35.30 30.84
N HIS A 34 -13.02 -34.54 31.14
CA HIS A 34 -14.04 -34.19 30.14
C HIS A 34 -13.42 -33.48 28.92
N LYS A 35 -12.38 -32.66 29.12
CA LYS A 35 -11.74 -31.94 28.02
C LYS A 35 -11.02 -32.89 27.05
N VAL A 36 -10.43 -33.98 27.52
CA VAL A 36 -9.84 -35.01 26.66
C VAL A 36 -10.92 -35.71 25.84
N HIS A 37 -12.03 -36.11 26.47
CA HIS A 37 -13.17 -36.69 25.76
C HIS A 37 -13.70 -35.73 24.67
N TYR A 38 -13.82 -34.43 24.97
CA TYR A 38 -14.20 -33.42 23.98
C TYR A 38 -13.23 -33.33 22.80
N ILE A 39 -11.91 -33.35 23.06
CA ILE A 39 -10.90 -33.27 21.99
C ILE A 39 -10.94 -34.53 21.11
N LEU A 40 -10.99 -35.72 21.72
CA LEU A 40 -11.05 -36.99 21.00
C LEU A 40 -12.41 -37.23 20.31
N ALA A 41 -13.48 -36.54 20.73
CA ALA A 41 -14.77 -36.53 20.03
C ALA A 41 -14.69 -35.94 18.61
N GLY A 42 -13.58 -35.26 18.28
CA GLY A 42 -13.26 -34.83 16.92
C GLY A 42 -12.90 -35.98 15.97
N ILE A 43 -12.52 -37.16 16.48
CA ILE A 43 -12.26 -38.36 15.66
C ILE A 43 -13.59 -38.80 15.02
N PRO A 44 -13.71 -38.82 13.67
CA PRO A 44 -14.97 -39.12 12.99
C PRO A 44 -15.51 -40.51 13.31
N ASP A 45 -14.64 -41.52 13.19
CA ASP A 45 -14.94 -42.93 13.41
C ASP A 45 -15.12 -43.26 14.90
N ASP A 46 -16.23 -43.91 15.23
CA ASP A 46 -16.61 -44.24 16.60
C ASP A 46 -15.76 -45.38 17.19
N GLN A 47 -15.47 -46.41 16.41
CA GLN A 47 -14.67 -47.55 16.86
C GLN A 47 -13.23 -47.13 17.13
N VAL A 48 -12.62 -46.40 16.19
CA VAL A 48 -11.27 -45.85 16.35
C VAL A 48 -11.20 -44.93 17.56
N ARG A 49 -12.24 -44.12 17.79
CA ARG A 49 -12.31 -43.22 18.95
C ARG A 49 -12.34 -43.99 20.27
N PHE A 50 -13.14 -45.05 20.37
CA PHE A 50 -13.23 -45.86 21.59
C PHE A 50 -11.92 -46.62 21.86
N GLU A 51 -11.29 -47.19 20.83
CA GLU A 51 -9.99 -47.85 20.96
C GLU A 51 -8.89 -46.85 21.35
N THR A 52 -8.95 -45.63 20.81
CA THR A 52 -7.97 -44.58 21.10
C THR A 52 -7.94 -44.23 22.58
N ILE A 53 -9.09 -44.02 23.23
CA ILE A 53 -9.09 -43.62 24.65
C ILE A 53 -8.52 -44.71 25.58
N ASP A 54 -8.57 -45.97 25.15
CA ASP A 54 -8.04 -47.14 25.88
C ASP A 54 -6.52 -47.30 25.74
N ALA A 55 -5.90 -46.63 24.78
CA ALA A 55 -4.48 -46.64 24.54
C ALA A 55 -3.84 -45.27 24.88
N PRO A 56 -3.77 -44.88 26.17
CA PRO A 56 -3.20 -43.59 26.54
C PRO A 56 -1.71 -43.49 26.14
N PRO A 57 -1.29 -42.38 25.51
CA PRO A 57 0.09 -42.16 25.12
C PRO A 57 0.98 -42.01 26.35
N LEU A 58 2.28 -42.25 26.15
CA LEU A 58 3.29 -42.03 27.19
C LEU A 58 3.44 -40.53 27.45
N ASP A 59 3.20 -40.10 28.68
CA ASP A 59 3.61 -38.78 29.14
C ASP A 59 5.11 -38.83 29.48
N GLU A 60 5.94 -38.30 28.59
CA GLU A 60 7.42 -38.33 28.74
C GLU A 60 7.90 -37.66 30.03
N ARG A 61 7.17 -36.65 30.53
CA ARG A 61 7.55 -35.92 31.75
C ARG A 61 7.23 -36.71 33.02
N ALA A 62 6.06 -37.35 33.04
CA ALA A 62 5.63 -38.15 34.18
C ALA A 62 6.10 -39.61 34.10
N ARG A 63 6.62 -40.05 32.95
CA ARG A 63 6.99 -41.44 32.63
C ARG A 63 5.85 -42.45 32.84
N VAL A 64 4.60 -42.00 32.74
CA VAL A 64 3.39 -42.81 32.93
C VAL A 64 2.50 -42.66 31.70
N ARG A 65 1.81 -43.73 31.30
CA ARG A 65 0.80 -43.68 30.24
C ARG A 65 -0.48 -43.05 30.77
N ARG A 66 -0.80 -41.85 30.29
CA ARG A 66 -2.01 -41.12 30.71
C ARG A 66 -2.46 -40.13 29.65
N TRP A 67 -3.75 -39.84 29.67
CA TRP A 67 -4.31 -38.76 28.86
C TRP A 67 -4.17 -37.41 29.56
N THR A 68 -3.54 -36.46 28.87
CA THR A 68 -3.58 -35.03 29.23
C THR A 68 -4.19 -34.25 28.07
N THR A 69 -4.71 -33.05 28.32
CA THR A 69 -5.28 -32.17 27.29
C THR A 69 -4.30 -31.93 26.14
N GLY A 70 -3.01 -31.73 26.45
CA GLY A 70 -1.97 -31.52 25.44
C GLY A 70 -1.68 -32.77 24.60
N LEU A 71 -1.64 -33.95 25.22
CA LEU A 71 -1.43 -35.21 24.52
C LEU A 71 -2.63 -35.56 23.63
N ALA A 72 -3.84 -35.29 24.08
CA ALA A 72 -5.05 -35.45 23.26
C ALA A 72 -5.03 -34.53 22.04
N LYS A 73 -4.68 -33.24 22.21
CA LYS A 73 -4.52 -32.29 21.09
C LYS A 73 -3.46 -32.77 20.10
N LYS A 74 -2.28 -33.15 20.60
CA LYS A 74 -1.18 -33.69 19.77
C LYS A 74 -1.65 -34.90 18.95
N HIS A 75 -2.44 -35.79 19.56
CA HIS A 75 -2.92 -37.00 18.91
C HIS A 75 -3.88 -36.72 17.75
N VAL A 76 -4.75 -35.71 17.88
CA VAL A 76 -5.68 -35.29 16.81
C VAL A 76 -5.08 -34.23 15.87
N GLY A 77 -3.76 -34.05 15.88
CA GLY A 77 -3.08 -33.07 15.01
C GLY A 77 -3.26 -31.60 15.40
N GLN A 78 -3.85 -31.31 16.56
CA GLN A 78 -3.99 -29.95 17.10
C GLN A 78 -2.73 -29.52 17.87
N LEU A 79 -2.45 -28.22 17.87
CA LEU A 79 -1.31 -27.69 18.62
C LEU A 79 -1.58 -27.79 20.14
N PRO A 80 -0.66 -28.36 20.94
CA PRO A 80 -0.84 -28.44 22.38
C PRO A 80 -0.76 -27.06 23.04
N ASP A 81 -1.45 -26.91 24.19
CA ASP A 81 -1.48 -25.64 24.96
C ASP A 81 -0.10 -25.21 25.48
N ARG A 82 0.84 -26.14 25.61
CA ARG A 82 2.24 -25.88 25.91
C ARG A 82 3.10 -26.53 24.84
N PRO A 83 3.64 -25.77 23.88
CA PRO A 83 4.52 -26.31 22.84
C PRO A 83 5.82 -26.81 23.47
N GLY A 84 6.08 -28.12 23.31
CA GLY A 84 7.25 -28.77 23.90
C GLY A 84 8.49 -28.70 23.00
N THR A 85 8.29 -28.72 21.68
CA THR A 85 9.39 -28.70 20.71
C THR A 85 9.60 -27.31 20.09
N PRO A 86 10.83 -26.98 19.63
CA PRO A 86 11.07 -25.73 18.90
C PRO A 86 10.13 -25.55 17.69
N ALA A 87 9.86 -26.61 16.93
CA ALA A 87 8.92 -26.58 15.81
C ALA A 87 7.48 -26.24 16.24
N GLN A 88 7.01 -26.78 17.38
CA GLN A 88 5.70 -26.43 17.93
C GLN A 88 5.64 -24.98 18.43
N LYS A 89 6.75 -24.46 18.96
CA LYS A 89 6.84 -23.05 19.37
C LYS A 89 6.79 -22.12 18.16
N VAL A 90 7.53 -22.45 17.10
CA VAL A 90 7.52 -21.72 15.83
C VAL A 90 6.12 -21.75 15.20
N ALA A 91 5.48 -22.91 15.12
CA ALA A 91 4.10 -23.03 14.60
C ALA A 91 3.05 -22.30 15.47
N ALA A 92 3.31 -22.10 16.77
CA ALA A 92 2.46 -21.28 17.62
C ALA A 92 2.60 -19.78 17.32
N ILE A 93 3.80 -19.33 16.92
CA ILE A 93 4.09 -17.94 16.52
C ILE A 93 3.54 -17.62 15.13
N HIS A 94 3.50 -18.59 14.20
CA HIS A 94 2.96 -18.36 12.87
C HIS A 94 1.43 -18.28 12.80
N ARG A 95 0.69 -18.81 13.79
CA ARG A 95 -0.78 -18.84 13.77
C ARG A 95 -1.47 -17.47 13.91
N PRO A 96 -0.95 -16.50 14.68
CA PRO A 96 -1.55 -15.16 14.78
C PRO A 96 -1.12 -14.19 13.67
N ALA A 97 -0.22 -14.59 12.78
CA ALA A 97 0.34 -13.74 11.73
C ALA A 97 -0.29 -14.09 10.38
N ASP A 98 -1.53 -13.62 10.17
CA ASP A 98 -2.19 -13.68 8.86
C ASP A 98 -1.63 -12.61 7.87
N ASP A 99 -0.82 -11.66 8.37
CA ASP A 99 -0.04 -10.70 7.59
C ASP A 99 1.48 -10.93 7.72
N ASP A 100 2.24 -10.36 6.78
CA ASP A 100 3.71 -10.42 6.77
C ASP A 100 4.37 -9.36 7.67
N GLU A 101 3.61 -8.47 8.30
CA GLU A 101 4.14 -7.36 9.12
C GLU A 101 4.73 -7.88 10.45
N VAL A 102 3.95 -8.69 11.17
CA VAL A 102 4.41 -9.28 12.44
C VAL A 102 5.60 -10.25 12.23
N PRO A 103 5.60 -11.17 11.26
CA PRO A 103 6.74 -12.02 10.94
C PRO A 103 8.00 -11.24 10.56
N ALA A 104 7.87 -10.18 9.76
CA ALA A 104 8.99 -9.34 9.36
C ALA A 104 9.64 -8.66 10.58
N GLN A 105 8.83 -8.07 11.47
CA GLN A 105 9.32 -7.44 12.70
C GLN A 105 10.02 -8.46 13.61
N VAL A 106 9.46 -9.66 13.76
CA VAL A 106 10.09 -10.76 14.54
C VAL A 106 11.41 -11.21 13.92
N ALA A 107 11.49 -11.28 12.59
CA ALA A 107 12.74 -11.60 11.89
C ALA A 107 13.80 -10.52 12.14
N THR A 108 13.44 -9.24 12.02
CA THR A 108 14.33 -8.10 12.31
C THR A 108 14.83 -8.13 13.76
N ASP A 109 13.94 -8.33 14.73
CA ASP A 109 14.32 -8.43 16.14
C ASP A 109 15.17 -9.67 16.43
N GLY A 110 14.93 -10.77 15.71
CA GLY A 110 15.77 -11.95 15.73
C GLY A 110 17.19 -11.65 15.26
N LEU A 111 17.33 -10.94 14.14
CA LEU A 111 18.62 -10.56 13.56
C LEU A 111 19.41 -9.56 14.40
N ARG A 112 18.75 -8.79 15.29
CA ARG A 112 19.45 -7.95 16.29
C ARG A 112 20.29 -8.78 17.28
N ARG A 113 20.10 -10.10 17.34
CA ARG A 113 20.90 -11.01 18.17
C ARG A 113 22.06 -11.58 17.33
N PRO A 114 23.34 -11.31 17.68
CA PRO A 114 24.49 -11.67 16.84
C PRO A 114 24.58 -13.18 16.52
N ALA A 115 24.27 -14.04 17.49
CA ALA A 115 24.29 -15.49 17.30
C ALA A 115 23.16 -16.01 16.39
N VAL A 116 22.04 -15.29 16.28
CA VAL A 116 20.95 -15.61 15.37
C VAL A 116 21.32 -15.15 13.96
N ALA A 117 21.83 -13.92 13.83
CA ALA A 117 22.33 -13.40 12.55
C ALA A 117 23.40 -14.32 11.94
N ALA A 118 24.39 -14.76 12.73
CA ALA A 118 25.42 -15.68 12.26
C ALA A 118 24.84 -17.02 11.74
N LYS A 119 23.81 -17.55 12.41
CA LYS A 119 23.14 -18.79 11.97
C LYS A 119 22.31 -18.60 10.71
N VAL A 120 21.61 -17.46 10.59
CA VAL A 120 20.81 -17.14 9.41
C VAL A 120 21.70 -16.93 8.18
N VAL A 121 22.84 -16.25 8.34
CA VAL A 121 23.82 -16.05 7.25
C VAL A 121 24.50 -17.37 6.87
N ALA A 122 24.73 -18.28 7.83
CA ALA A 122 25.29 -19.61 7.56
C ALA A 122 24.30 -20.56 6.87
N ASP A 123 22.99 -20.30 6.93
CA ASP A 123 21.96 -21.09 6.26
C ASP A 123 21.85 -20.71 4.77
N ASP A 124 22.03 -21.70 3.88
CA ASP A 124 22.06 -21.46 2.43
C ASP A 124 20.71 -20.99 1.87
N THR A 125 19.61 -21.45 2.45
CA THR A 125 18.26 -21.14 1.97
C THR A 125 17.87 -19.72 2.36
N ALA A 126 18.09 -19.34 3.62
CA ALA A 126 17.89 -17.97 4.09
C ALA A 126 18.79 -16.99 3.33
N ARG A 127 20.07 -17.31 3.14
CA ARG A 127 20.99 -16.49 2.36
C ARG A 127 20.52 -16.33 0.91
N HIS A 128 20.10 -17.42 0.27
CA HIS A 128 19.56 -17.35 -1.10
C HIS A 128 18.30 -16.49 -1.20
N MET A 129 17.35 -16.62 -0.26
CA MET A 129 16.11 -15.82 -0.27
C MET A 129 16.38 -14.33 -0.03
N VAL A 130 17.26 -14.00 0.92
CA VAL A 130 17.67 -12.61 1.19
C VAL A 130 18.40 -12.03 -0.02
N ASN A 131 19.35 -12.78 -0.59
CA ASN A 131 20.06 -12.35 -1.79
C ASN A 131 19.12 -12.15 -2.97
N LYS A 132 18.13 -13.04 -3.17
CA LYS A 132 17.16 -12.92 -4.25
C LYS A 132 16.28 -11.67 -4.13
N ALA A 133 15.83 -11.36 -2.90
CA ALA A 133 15.10 -10.14 -2.62
C ALA A 133 15.96 -8.90 -2.87
N GLN A 134 17.23 -8.95 -2.46
CA GLN A 134 18.20 -7.90 -2.71
C GLN A 134 18.52 -7.76 -4.21
N THR A 135 18.63 -8.84 -4.97
CA THR A 135 18.97 -8.80 -6.41
C THR A 135 17.91 -8.13 -7.25
N THR A 136 16.62 -8.21 -6.95
CA THR A 136 15.62 -7.50 -7.76
C THR A 136 15.73 -5.98 -7.63
N GLN A 137 16.06 -5.48 -6.44
CA GLN A 137 16.33 -4.05 -6.22
C GLN A 137 17.73 -3.65 -6.71
N HIS A 138 18.73 -4.50 -6.45
CA HIS A 138 20.11 -4.26 -6.86
C HIS A 138 20.30 -4.35 -8.38
N GLU A 139 19.59 -5.23 -9.09
CA GLU A 139 19.61 -5.29 -10.55
C GLU A 139 19.04 -4.01 -11.16
N THR A 140 17.96 -3.45 -10.58
CA THR A 140 17.45 -2.14 -11.01
C THR A 140 18.42 -1.01 -10.71
N GLU A 141 19.05 -0.98 -9.52
CA GLU A 141 20.05 0.03 -9.16
C GLU A 141 21.30 -0.07 -10.04
N VAL A 142 21.84 -1.27 -10.26
CA VAL A 142 22.99 -1.51 -11.14
C VAL A 142 22.68 -1.13 -12.59
N VAL A 143 21.47 -1.40 -13.07
CA VAL A 143 21.05 -0.93 -14.40
C VAL A 143 20.93 0.59 -14.45
N HIS A 144 20.47 1.24 -13.38
CA HIS A 144 20.44 2.70 -13.30
C HIS A 144 21.84 3.32 -13.23
N ASP A 145 22.76 2.75 -12.45
CA ASP A 145 24.16 3.21 -12.33
C ASP A 145 24.98 2.93 -13.60
N LEU A 146 24.65 1.88 -14.36
CA LEU A 146 25.31 1.58 -15.63
C LEU A 146 24.81 2.47 -16.78
N ILE A 147 23.67 3.14 -16.59
CA ILE A 147 23.01 3.98 -17.58
C ILE A 147 23.00 5.44 -17.09
N GLU A 148 24.18 6.05 -17.00
CA GLU A 148 24.32 7.48 -16.70
C GLU A 148 24.05 8.37 -17.94
N ASP A 149 24.19 7.82 -19.15
CA ASP A 149 23.98 8.53 -20.41
C ASP A 149 22.57 8.31 -20.96
N ASP A 150 21.81 9.40 -21.14
CA ASP A 150 20.44 9.40 -21.67
C ASP A 150 20.31 8.75 -23.06
N GLN A 151 21.35 8.79 -23.91
CA GLN A 151 21.35 8.10 -25.20
C GLN A 151 21.44 6.59 -25.03
N VAL A 152 22.31 6.13 -24.11
CA VAL A 152 22.42 4.70 -23.77
C VAL A 152 21.11 4.23 -23.12
N ALA A 153 20.52 5.06 -22.25
CA ALA A 153 19.22 4.78 -21.61
C ALA A 153 18.11 4.58 -22.63
N ALA A 154 18.01 5.49 -23.60
CA ALA A 154 17.02 5.42 -24.65
C ALA A 154 17.18 4.15 -25.50
N GLN A 155 18.42 3.78 -25.84
CA GLN A 155 18.69 2.57 -26.61
C GLN A 155 18.33 1.29 -25.84
N VAL A 156 18.69 1.20 -24.57
CA VAL A 156 18.33 0.06 -23.70
C VAL A 156 16.81 -0.01 -23.54
N ALA A 157 16.14 1.12 -23.28
CA ALA A 157 14.68 1.16 -23.18
C ALA A 157 14.01 0.67 -24.47
N PHE A 158 14.51 1.08 -25.63
CA PHE A 158 14.03 0.59 -26.92
C PHE A 158 14.20 -0.92 -27.08
N ASP A 159 15.37 -1.47 -26.75
CA ASP A 159 15.63 -2.91 -26.85
C ASP A 159 14.82 -3.74 -25.86
N VAL A 160 14.59 -3.22 -24.65
CA VAL A 160 13.72 -3.85 -23.65
C VAL A 160 12.26 -3.83 -24.11
N LEU A 161 11.78 -2.72 -24.66
CA LEU A 161 10.42 -2.56 -25.18
C LEU A 161 10.15 -3.40 -26.44
N ARG A 162 11.17 -3.92 -27.14
CA ARG A 162 10.97 -4.91 -28.21
C ARG A 162 10.36 -6.23 -27.71
N ARG A 163 10.41 -6.49 -26.40
CA ARG A 163 9.78 -7.66 -25.78
C ARG A 163 8.29 -7.37 -25.55
N PRO A 164 7.36 -8.11 -26.20
CA PRO A 164 5.93 -7.75 -26.21
C PRO A 164 5.29 -7.74 -24.82
N GLU A 165 5.68 -8.68 -23.95
CA GLU A 165 5.20 -8.73 -22.56
C GLU A 165 5.66 -7.53 -21.73
N VAL A 166 6.88 -7.03 -21.97
CA VAL A 166 7.41 -5.86 -21.26
C VAL A 166 6.70 -4.61 -21.75
N ALA A 167 6.53 -4.45 -23.07
CA ALA A 167 5.78 -3.35 -23.65
C ALA A 167 4.33 -3.30 -23.13
N SER A 168 3.65 -4.45 -23.07
CA SER A 168 2.28 -4.51 -22.53
C SER A 168 2.21 -4.05 -21.08
N ARG A 169 3.17 -4.44 -20.24
CA ARG A 169 3.22 -4.02 -18.84
C ARG A 169 3.54 -2.53 -18.69
N VAL A 170 4.48 -2.01 -19.48
CA VAL A 170 4.84 -0.58 -19.47
C VAL A 170 3.66 0.29 -19.93
N VAL A 171 2.90 -0.15 -20.93
CA VAL A 171 1.71 0.59 -21.40
C VAL A 171 0.56 0.54 -20.39
N ALA A 172 0.45 -0.55 -19.61
CA ALA A 172 -0.54 -0.67 -18.55
C ALA A 172 -0.19 0.16 -17.31
N ASP A 173 1.07 0.56 -17.12
CA ASP A 173 1.50 1.45 -16.04
C ASP A 173 1.14 2.91 -16.33
N ASP A 174 0.41 3.55 -15.41
CA ASP A 174 -0.07 4.92 -15.56
C ASP A 174 1.09 5.93 -15.64
N THR A 175 2.14 5.75 -14.86
CA THR A 175 3.27 6.69 -14.80
C THR A 175 4.06 6.68 -16.10
N ALA A 176 4.41 5.49 -16.60
CA ALA A 176 5.11 5.33 -17.85
C ALA A 176 4.28 5.85 -19.04
N ARG A 177 2.97 5.54 -19.07
CA ARG A 177 2.05 6.05 -20.08
C ARG A 177 1.97 7.59 -20.06
N HIS A 178 1.87 8.20 -18.88
CA HIS A 178 1.87 9.65 -18.75
C HIS A 178 3.19 10.28 -19.19
N ALA A 179 4.34 9.68 -18.87
CA ALA A 179 5.65 10.16 -19.30
C ALA A 179 5.80 10.13 -20.84
N VAL A 180 5.39 9.03 -21.49
CA VAL A 180 5.42 8.91 -22.96
C VAL A 180 4.48 9.93 -23.61
N ASN A 181 3.26 10.09 -23.08
CA ASN A 181 2.29 11.07 -23.61
C ASN A 181 2.82 12.50 -23.51
N ARG A 182 3.47 12.85 -22.40
CA ARG A 182 4.13 14.15 -22.23
C ARG A 182 5.22 14.34 -23.29
N ALA A 183 6.13 13.38 -23.42
CA ALA A 183 7.19 13.43 -24.42
C ALA A 183 6.67 13.53 -25.87
N GLN A 184 5.58 12.83 -26.20
CA GLN A 184 4.92 12.95 -27.50
C GLN A 184 4.33 14.34 -27.73
N THR A 185 3.72 14.93 -26.70
CA THR A 185 3.17 16.29 -26.75
C THR A 185 4.29 17.30 -26.94
N ASP A 186 5.36 17.21 -26.15
CA ASP A 186 6.53 18.09 -26.22
C ASP A 186 7.19 18.01 -27.58
N ARG A 187 7.37 16.79 -28.12
CA ARG A 187 7.91 16.58 -29.47
C ARG A 187 7.04 17.22 -30.55
N SER A 188 5.71 17.13 -30.41
CA SER A 188 4.77 17.75 -31.34
C SER A 188 4.86 19.27 -31.30
N GLN A 189 4.98 19.85 -30.11
CA GLN A 189 5.20 21.29 -29.93
C GLN A 189 6.54 21.74 -30.51
N GLN A 190 7.63 21.02 -30.24
CA GLN A 190 8.96 21.31 -30.77
C GLN A 190 9.00 21.22 -32.30
N ARG A 191 8.28 20.27 -32.91
CA ARG A 191 8.16 20.18 -34.37
C ARG A 191 7.33 21.31 -34.99
N ALA A 192 6.34 21.81 -34.25
CA ALA A 192 5.52 22.93 -34.69
C ALA A 192 6.24 24.29 -34.56
N ASP A 193 7.24 24.40 -33.67
CA ASP A 193 7.93 25.67 -33.39
C ASP A 193 8.70 26.25 -34.60
N PRO A 194 9.50 25.47 -35.36
CA PRO A 194 10.12 25.94 -36.61
C PRO A 194 9.08 26.43 -37.62
N PHE A 195 8.01 25.66 -37.83
CA PHE A 195 6.91 26.08 -38.72
C PHE A 195 6.29 27.41 -38.29
N ARG A 196 6.02 27.58 -36.98
CA ARG A 196 5.47 28.80 -36.38
C ARG A 196 6.41 30.00 -36.49
N ARG A 197 7.73 29.79 -36.47
CA ARG A 197 8.75 30.86 -36.54
C ARG A 197 9.09 31.27 -37.96
N GLU A 198 9.27 30.29 -38.85
CA GLU A 198 9.94 30.48 -40.14
C GLU A 198 8.95 30.72 -41.27
N THR A 199 7.73 30.16 -41.20
CA THR A 199 6.76 30.29 -42.29
C THR A 199 5.91 31.57 -42.15
N PRO A 200 5.56 32.23 -43.27
CA PRO A 200 4.65 33.38 -43.25
C PRO A 200 3.30 33.05 -42.59
N THR A 201 2.72 31.89 -42.89
CA THR A 201 1.45 31.40 -42.32
C THR A 201 1.59 31.13 -40.82
N GLY A 202 2.69 30.48 -40.39
CA GLY A 202 2.98 30.22 -38.98
C GLY A 202 3.11 31.50 -38.14
N ARG A 203 3.72 32.55 -38.69
CA ARG A 203 3.80 33.86 -38.03
C ARG A 203 2.43 34.53 -37.89
N THR A 204 1.55 34.39 -38.88
CA THR A 204 0.16 34.88 -38.78
C THR A 204 -0.62 34.11 -37.73
N VAL A 205 -0.51 32.77 -37.70
CA VAL A 205 -1.13 31.93 -36.66
C VAL A 205 -0.65 32.37 -35.27
N ARG A 206 0.65 32.60 -35.09
CA ARG A 206 1.21 33.09 -33.81
C ARG A 206 0.68 34.46 -33.41
N LYS A 207 0.45 35.37 -34.36
CA LYS A 207 -0.18 36.67 -34.09
C LYS A 207 -1.64 36.51 -33.66
N ILE A 208 -2.37 35.59 -34.28
CA ILE A 208 -3.75 35.26 -33.91
C ILE A 208 -3.79 34.64 -32.51
N GLU A 209 -2.95 33.63 -32.24
CA GLU A 209 -2.82 32.98 -30.92
C GLU A 209 -2.50 34.01 -29.83
N ARG A 210 -1.54 34.92 -30.04
CA ARG A 210 -1.24 36.00 -29.09
C ARG A 210 -2.41 36.96 -28.88
N THR A 211 -3.16 37.25 -29.94
CA THR A 211 -4.35 38.11 -29.84
C THR A 211 -5.43 37.40 -29.02
N GLN A 212 -5.61 36.09 -29.23
CA GLN A 212 -6.52 35.27 -28.46
C GLN A 212 -6.10 35.19 -26.98
N GLU A 213 -4.84 34.90 -26.68
CA GLU A 213 -4.31 34.88 -25.32
C GLU A 213 -4.53 36.23 -24.60
N PHE A 214 -4.34 37.35 -25.31
CA PHE A 214 -4.64 38.68 -24.78
C PHE A 214 -6.13 38.87 -24.51
N LEU A 215 -7.00 38.46 -25.42
CA LEU A 215 -8.46 38.54 -25.25
C LEU A 215 -8.94 37.64 -24.10
N ASP A 216 -8.35 36.46 -23.92
CA ASP A 216 -8.65 35.54 -22.82
C ASP A 216 -8.27 36.17 -21.47
N LEU A 217 -7.11 36.83 -21.39
CA LEU A 217 -6.70 37.58 -20.19
C LEU A 217 -7.64 38.75 -19.89
N VAL A 218 -7.98 39.55 -20.90
CA VAL A 218 -8.95 40.66 -20.77
C VAL A 218 -10.31 40.12 -20.33
N GLY A 219 -10.76 39.01 -20.90
CA GLY A 219 -12.00 38.33 -20.53
C GLY A 219 -12.01 37.84 -19.09
N ALA A 220 -10.91 37.24 -18.62
CA ALA A 220 -10.76 36.81 -17.23
C ALA A 220 -10.84 38.00 -16.24
N CYS A 221 -10.19 39.12 -16.56
CA CYS A 221 -10.30 40.36 -15.79
C CYS A 221 -11.75 40.88 -15.74
N HIS A 222 -12.43 40.92 -16.89
CA HIS A 222 -13.84 41.33 -16.95
C HIS A 222 -14.75 40.41 -16.14
N HIS A 223 -14.55 39.10 -16.23
CA HIS A 223 -15.33 38.12 -15.48
C HIS A 223 -15.16 38.30 -13.98
N PHE A 224 -13.92 38.48 -13.51
CA PHE A 224 -13.62 38.75 -12.11
C PHE A 224 -14.33 40.03 -11.61
N VAL A 225 -14.18 41.14 -12.34
CA VAL A 225 -14.81 42.41 -11.97
C VAL A 225 -16.33 42.30 -11.96
N ALA A 226 -16.93 41.66 -12.95
CA ALA A 226 -18.38 41.46 -13.03
C ALA A 226 -18.90 40.57 -11.88
N ALA A 227 -18.18 39.49 -11.56
CA ALA A 227 -18.52 38.61 -10.44
C ALA A 227 -18.48 39.35 -9.11
N CYS A 228 -17.42 40.12 -8.83
CA CYS A 228 -17.32 40.95 -7.64
C CYS A 228 -18.42 42.02 -7.58
N GLY A 229 -18.67 42.71 -8.69
CA GLY A 229 -19.69 43.75 -8.80
C GLY A 229 -21.12 43.23 -8.56
N LYS A 230 -21.40 41.96 -8.86
CA LYS A 230 -22.67 41.31 -8.53
C LYS A 230 -22.74 40.83 -7.09
N ALA A 231 -21.66 40.24 -6.57
CA ALA A 231 -21.64 39.61 -5.26
C ALA A 231 -21.60 40.63 -4.10
N VAL A 232 -20.80 41.70 -4.22
CA VAL A 232 -20.60 42.68 -3.14
C VAL A 232 -21.90 43.41 -2.73
N PRO A 233 -22.73 43.90 -3.67
CA PRO A 233 -24.01 44.54 -3.33
C PRO A 233 -25.08 43.58 -2.81
N GLN A 234 -24.87 42.26 -2.85
CA GLN A 234 -25.74 41.25 -2.24
C GLN A 234 -25.38 40.94 -0.77
N LEU A 235 -24.36 41.60 -0.22
CA LEU A 235 -23.98 41.50 1.18
C LEU A 235 -24.68 42.49 2.17
N PRO A 236 -25.73 43.28 1.85
CA PRO A 236 -26.24 44.27 2.79
C PRO A 236 -26.99 43.60 3.94
N GLY A 237 -26.71 44.04 5.16
CA GLY A 237 -27.43 43.65 6.38
C GLY A 237 -26.80 42.51 7.20
N ARG A 238 -25.70 41.89 6.74
CA ARG A 238 -24.93 40.94 7.56
C ARG A 238 -23.69 41.63 8.11
N THR A 239 -23.63 41.81 9.43
CA THR A 239 -22.34 42.04 10.09
C THR A 239 -21.50 40.79 9.86
N LEU A 240 -20.52 40.86 8.96
CA LEU A 240 -19.54 39.79 8.79
C LEU A 240 -18.93 39.45 10.16
N SER A 241 -18.68 38.19 10.45
CA SER A 241 -17.89 37.81 11.61
C SER A 241 -16.42 38.23 11.43
N ASP A 242 -15.62 38.20 12.51
CA ASP A 242 -14.18 38.47 12.40
C ASP A 242 -13.45 37.42 11.55
N ASP A 243 -13.90 36.16 11.61
CA ASP A 243 -13.37 35.08 10.78
C ASP A 243 -13.69 35.29 9.29
N GLU A 244 -14.92 35.69 8.97
CA GLU A 244 -15.33 35.99 7.59
C GLU A 244 -14.54 37.19 7.02
N ARG A 245 -14.28 38.21 7.85
CA ARG A 245 -13.41 39.33 7.49
C ARG A 245 -11.98 38.87 7.20
N ALA A 246 -11.42 37.98 8.03
CA ALA A 246 -10.06 37.47 7.85
C ALA A 246 -9.91 36.68 6.54
N VAL A 247 -10.87 35.78 6.24
CA VAL A 247 -10.88 34.99 5.00
C VAL A 247 -11.03 35.89 3.78
N LEU A 248 -11.91 36.89 3.84
CA LEU A 248 -12.07 37.86 2.75
C LEU A 248 -10.77 38.65 2.52
N ALA A 249 -10.13 39.15 3.58
CA ALA A 249 -8.88 39.88 3.50
C ALA A 249 -7.75 39.04 2.87
N GLN A 250 -7.64 37.76 3.24
CA GLN A 250 -6.64 36.85 2.67
C GLN A 250 -6.86 36.63 1.17
N ASN A 251 -8.11 36.41 0.74
CA ASN A 251 -8.43 36.21 -0.67
C ASN A 251 -8.18 37.48 -1.49
N VAL A 252 -8.53 38.66 -0.95
CA VAL A 252 -8.21 39.94 -1.59
C VAL A 252 -6.71 40.15 -1.72
N ALA A 253 -5.92 39.81 -0.69
CA ALA A 253 -4.46 39.89 -0.75
C ALA A 253 -3.88 38.97 -1.84
N ARG A 254 -4.41 37.73 -1.96
CA ARG A 254 -4.01 36.80 -3.03
C ARG A 254 -4.36 37.34 -4.41
N CYS A 255 -5.57 37.88 -4.60
CA CYS A 255 -5.97 38.50 -5.87
C CYS A 255 -5.05 39.68 -6.22
N ARG A 256 -4.72 40.56 -5.27
CA ARG A 256 -3.77 41.66 -5.50
C ARG A 256 -2.40 41.15 -5.93
N ALA A 257 -1.83 40.17 -5.22
CA ALA A 257 -0.54 39.59 -5.58
C ALA A 257 -0.55 38.94 -6.98
N THR A 258 -1.65 38.28 -7.36
CA THR A 258 -1.82 37.72 -8.71
C THR A 258 -1.96 38.81 -9.77
N LEU A 259 -2.66 39.91 -9.49
CA LEU A 259 -2.85 41.03 -10.42
C LEU A 259 -1.61 41.93 -10.56
N ASP A 260 -0.74 41.97 -9.55
CA ASP A 260 0.56 42.65 -9.63
C ASP A 260 1.51 41.94 -10.61
N TRP A 261 1.34 40.62 -10.82
CA TRP A 261 2.20 39.83 -11.69
C TRP A 261 2.11 40.21 -13.18
N PRO A 262 0.92 40.39 -13.79
CA PRO A 262 0.77 40.96 -15.13
C PRO A 262 1.42 42.34 -15.31
N ASP A 263 1.28 43.24 -14.33
CA ASP A 263 1.88 44.58 -14.38
C ASP A 263 3.40 44.50 -14.27
N HIS A 264 3.92 43.63 -13.39
CA HIS A 264 5.35 43.34 -13.30
C HIS A 264 5.90 42.72 -14.59
N ALA A 265 5.20 41.76 -15.19
CA ALA A 265 5.57 41.13 -16.45
C ALA A 265 5.57 42.14 -17.62
N ALA A 266 4.55 43.00 -17.70
CA ALA A 266 4.47 44.05 -18.73
C ALA A 266 5.62 45.07 -18.59
N ARG A 267 5.95 45.49 -17.36
CA ARG A 267 7.08 46.39 -17.08
C ARG A 267 8.42 45.72 -17.40
N TYR A 268 8.56 44.43 -17.11
CA TYR A 268 9.77 43.66 -17.41
C TYR A 268 10.03 43.55 -18.92
N VAL A 269 9.00 43.27 -19.72
CA VAL A 269 9.09 43.21 -21.19
C VAL A 269 9.44 44.59 -21.79
N ARG A 270 8.86 45.68 -21.25
CA ARG A 270 9.20 47.04 -21.69
C ARG A 270 10.65 47.41 -21.40
N ARG A 271 11.17 47.01 -20.24
CA ARG A 271 12.55 47.29 -19.81
C ARG A 271 13.58 46.49 -20.63
N THR A 272 13.28 45.24 -20.96
CA THR A 272 14.14 44.40 -21.82
C THR A 272 14.15 44.88 -23.27
N ARG A 273 13.02 45.37 -23.83
CA ARG A 273 13.01 46.01 -25.16
C ARG A 273 13.82 47.31 -25.21
N LEU A 274 13.70 48.17 -24.20
CA LEU A 274 14.48 49.41 -24.12
C LEU A 274 15.98 49.14 -23.95
N ALA A 275 16.36 48.06 -23.26
CA ALA A 275 17.76 47.65 -23.12
C ALA A 275 18.33 46.97 -24.38
N ALA A 276 17.47 46.37 -25.22
CA ALA A 276 17.87 45.70 -26.46
C ALA A 276 18.03 46.63 -27.67
N GLY A 277 17.74 47.94 -27.52
CA GLY A 277 17.91 48.92 -28.60
C GLY A 277 16.84 48.88 -29.71
N ASP A 278 15.82 48.03 -29.57
CA ASP A 278 14.66 48.00 -30.48
C ASP A 278 13.72 49.18 -30.18
N LEU A 279 14.15 50.37 -30.60
CA LEU A 279 13.26 51.49 -30.92
C LEU A 279 12.83 51.32 -32.38
N ASP A 280 11.70 50.69 -32.62
CA ASP A 280 11.06 50.76 -33.93
C ASP A 280 10.09 51.97 -33.95
N PRO A 281 9.95 52.68 -35.08
CA PRO A 281 9.33 54.00 -35.19
C PRO A 281 7.81 54.02 -35.00
#